data_AF-A0A9E5VQ21-F1
#
_entry.id   AF-A0A9E5VQ21-F1
#
_cell.length_a   1.000
_cell.length_b   1.000
_cell.length_c   1.000
_cell.angle_alpha   90.00
_cell.angle_beta   90.00
_cell.angle_gamma   90.00
#
_symmetry.space_group_name_H-M   'P 1'
#
loop_
_entity.id
_entity.type
_entity.pdbx_description
1 polymer ?
#
loop_
_entity_poly.entity_id
_entity_poly.type
_entity_poly.pdbx_seq_one_letter_code
_entity_poly.pdbx_strand_id
1 'polypeptide(L)'
;MNKTSQYIFNIYHYLLQLRDTLEYCINRDHEKLLYDQRKTVLEKGIEDNTPLGNFLKNNPEQGDKIKGKIKEFLDDVYSPTSTVLAVEENGKVRVDHTQHIKLLDYVTGLSESIRDIIYGYLSFAKSKNESESIITDLVSLDDRLYRTILAMLALKDYEASFGEFQKTMSETKGQPSPQSNFIVQNEL
;
A
#
# COMPACT_ATOMS: atom_id res chain seq x y z
N MET A 1 -25.10 6.55 10.14
CA MET A 1 -24.34 5.31 10.00
C MET A 1 -24.53 4.47 11.26
N ASN A 2 -24.91 3.20 11.11
CA ASN A 2 -25.08 2.25 12.20
C ASN A 2 -23.70 1.78 12.73
N LYS A 3 -23.69 1.04 13.84
CA LYS A 3 -22.45 0.60 14.50
C LYS A 3 -21.60 -0.32 13.60
N THR A 4 -22.24 -1.22 12.86
CA THR A 4 -21.58 -2.16 11.94
C THR A 4 -20.93 -1.43 10.77
N SER A 5 -21.66 -0.50 10.16
CA SER A 5 -21.15 0.38 9.11
C SER A 5 -20.01 1.27 9.59
N GLN A 6 -20.09 1.83 10.81
CA GLN A 6 -18.99 2.61 11.40
C GLN A 6 -17.75 1.76 11.63
N TYR A 7 -17.93 0.52 12.07
CA TYR A 7 -16.84 -0.43 12.26
C TYR A 7 -16.14 -0.73 10.92
N ILE A 8 -16.92 -1.02 9.86
CA ILE A 8 -16.43 -1.24 8.50
C ILE A 8 -15.69 0.00 7.98
N PHE A 9 -16.29 1.18 8.14
CA PHE A 9 -15.71 2.45 7.69
C PHE A 9 -14.34 2.73 8.33
N ASN A 10 -14.17 2.39 9.61
CA ASN A 10 -12.89 2.58 10.29
C ASN A 10 -11.79 1.66 9.72
N ILE A 11 -12.11 0.41 9.36
CA ILE A 11 -11.15 -0.49 8.68
C ILE A 11 -10.86 0.04 7.27
N TYR A 12 -11.90 0.52 6.57
CA TYR A 12 -11.76 1.16 5.27
C TYR A 12 -10.87 2.41 5.32
N HIS A 13 -10.96 3.23 6.38
CA HIS A 13 -10.09 4.40 6.53
C HIS A 13 -8.62 4.00 6.67
N TYR A 14 -8.31 2.90 7.35
CA TYR A 14 -6.96 2.33 7.35
C TYR A 14 -6.52 1.95 5.93
N LEU A 15 -7.40 1.27 5.19
CA LEU A 15 -7.14 0.84 3.82
C LEU A 15 -6.85 1.99 2.88
N LEU A 16 -7.54 3.13 3.06
CA LEU A 16 -7.28 4.36 2.32
C LEU A 16 -5.86 4.88 2.54
N GLN A 17 -5.39 4.94 3.80
CA GLN A 17 -4.04 5.43 4.09
C GLN A 17 -2.96 4.47 3.58
N LEU A 18 -3.24 3.17 3.59
CA LEU A 18 -2.37 2.17 2.99
C LEU A 18 -2.27 2.37 1.47
N ARG A 19 -3.42 2.50 0.78
CA ARG A 19 -3.48 2.81 -0.65
C ARG A 19 -2.73 4.10 -0.98
N ASP A 20 -2.93 5.14 -0.18
CA ASP A 20 -2.32 6.46 -0.41
C ASP A 20 -0.81 6.46 -0.23
N THR A 21 -0.22 5.39 0.33
CA THR A 21 1.24 5.19 0.30
C THR A 21 1.77 5.02 -1.14
N LEU A 22 0.94 4.56 -2.08
CA LEU A 22 1.29 4.48 -3.51
C LEU A 22 1.59 5.84 -4.14
N GLU A 23 1.17 6.93 -3.49
CA GLU A 23 1.51 8.28 -3.94
C GLU A 23 3.03 8.50 -4.01
N TYR A 24 3.81 7.84 -3.15
CA TYR A 24 5.27 7.95 -3.17
C TYR A 24 5.90 7.36 -4.45
N CYS A 25 5.18 6.52 -5.19
CA CYS A 25 5.63 6.05 -6.51
C CYS A 25 5.54 7.14 -7.61
N ILE A 26 4.95 8.29 -7.28
CA ILE A 26 4.86 9.45 -8.18
C ILE A 26 6.06 10.35 -7.93
N ASN A 27 6.77 10.71 -9.00
CA ASN A 27 7.92 11.60 -8.95
C ASN A 27 7.43 13.05 -8.80
N ARG A 28 7.32 13.49 -7.54
CA ARG A 28 6.94 14.85 -7.13
C ARG A 28 7.50 15.14 -5.74
N ASP A 29 7.45 16.40 -5.34
CA ASP A 29 7.69 16.77 -3.94
C ASP A 29 6.60 16.20 -3.03
N HIS A 30 7.01 15.61 -1.92
CA HIS A 30 6.13 15.02 -0.92
C HIS A 30 6.30 15.73 0.43
N GLU A 31 5.19 16.09 1.05
CA GLU A 31 5.17 16.86 2.29
C GLU A 31 5.21 15.95 3.53
N LYS A 32 6.07 16.29 4.51
CA LYS A 32 6.17 15.55 5.78
C LYS A 32 4.84 15.43 6.50
N LEU A 33 3.96 16.43 6.41
CA LEU A 33 2.66 16.41 7.07
C LEU A 33 1.81 15.20 6.65
N LEU A 34 1.74 14.92 5.34
CA LEU A 34 0.96 13.79 4.82
C LEU A 34 1.59 12.45 5.20
N TYR A 35 2.93 12.40 5.20
CA TYR A 35 3.68 11.25 5.69
C TYR A 35 3.38 10.92 7.15
N ASP A 36 3.45 11.92 8.04
CA ASP A 36 3.20 11.72 9.47
C ASP A 36 1.74 11.31 9.74
N GLN A 37 0.80 11.89 8.98
CA GLN A 37 -0.62 11.53 9.07
C GLN A 37 -0.86 10.08 8.67
N ARG A 38 -0.34 9.65 7.51
CA ARG A 38 -0.44 8.25 7.03
C ARG A 38 0.19 7.29 8.03
N LYS A 39 1.44 7.56 8.44
CA LYS A 39 2.15 6.77 9.44
C LYS A 39 1.33 6.59 10.71
N THR A 40 0.82 7.69 11.25
CA THR A 40 0.04 7.67 12.49
C THR A 40 -1.22 6.81 12.39
N VAL A 41 -1.97 6.91 11.28
CA VAL A 41 -3.18 6.11 11.09
C VAL A 41 -2.83 4.62 10.96
N LEU A 42 -1.77 4.29 10.24
CA LEU A 42 -1.33 2.92 10.03
C LEU A 42 -0.79 2.28 11.32
N GLU A 43 0.00 3.02 12.10
CA GLU A 43 0.52 2.54 13.40
C GLU A 43 -0.63 2.33 14.40
N LYS A 44 -1.50 3.32 14.56
CA LYS A 44 -2.61 3.24 15.53
C LYS A 44 -3.69 2.27 15.11
N GLY A 45 -3.93 2.11 13.80
CA GLY A 45 -4.99 1.27 13.27
C GLY A 45 -4.84 -0.23 13.56
N ILE A 46 -3.67 -0.67 14.02
CA ILE A 46 -3.43 -2.06 14.44
C ILE A 46 -3.40 -2.25 15.97
N GLU A 47 -3.63 -1.19 16.74
CA GLU A 47 -3.77 -1.26 18.21
C GLU A 47 -5.05 -2.02 18.59
N ASP A 48 -4.99 -2.81 19.66
CA ASP A 48 -6.04 -3.74 20.07
C ASP A 48 -7.42 -3.09 20.31
N ASN A 49 -7.47 -1.80 20.60
CA ASN A 49 -8.71 -1.04 20.84
C ASN A 49 -9.38 -0.55 19.54
N THR A 50 -8.75 -0.70 18.38
CA THR A 50 -9.30 -0.28 17.09
C THR A 50 -10.09 -1.41 16.42
N PRO A 51 -10.96 -1.11 15.44
CA PRO A 51 -11.67 -2.15 14.69
C PRO A 51 -10.75 -3.19 14.04
N LEU A 52 -9.74 -2.75 13.29
CA LEU A 52 -8.80 -3.67 12.65
C LEU A 52 -7.95 -4.41 13.71
N GLY A 53 -7.41 -3.73 14.71
CA GLY A 53 -6.66 -4.41 15.78
C GLY A 53 -7.48 -5.45 16.54
N ASN A 54 -8.77 -5.17 16.82
CA ASN A 54 -9.69 -6.15 17.40
C ASN A 54 -9.90 -7.37 16.49
N PHE A 55 -10.06 -7.16 15.17
CA PHE A 55 -10.16 -8.27 14.22
C PHE A 55 -8.89 -9.14 14.26
N LEU A 56 -7.71 -8.52 14.21
CA LEU A 56 -6.43 -9.22 14.22
C LEU A 56 -6.26 -10.05 15.50
N LYS A 57 -6.61 -9.47 16.65
CA LYS A 57 -6.54 -10.13 17.96
C LYS A 57 -7.48 -11.35 18.06
N ASN A 58 -8.67 -11.25 17.50
CA ASN A 58 -9.69 -12.30 17.60
C ASN A 58 -9.52 -13.43 16.58
N ASN A 59 -8.54 -13.33 15.68
CA ASN A 59 -8.24 -14.32 14.65
C ASN A 59 -6.75 -14.71 14.71
N PRO A 60 -6.28 -15.41 15.76
CA PRO A 60 -4.85 -15.47 16.11
C PRO A 60 -3.93 -15.93 14.98
N GLU A 61 -4.26 -17.00 14.25
CA GLU A 61 -3.37 -17.52 13.19
C GLU A 61 -3.22 -16.53 12.01
N GLN A 62 -4.35 -16.12 11.42
CA GLN A 62 -4.35 -15.22 10.27
C GLN A 62 -4.03 -13.78 10.67
N GLY A 63 -4.52 -13.35 11.83
CA GLY A 63 -4.36 -12.02 12.40
C GLY A 63 -2.92 -11.73 12.80
N ASP A 64 -2.21 -12.68 13.41
CA ASP A 64 -0.79 -12.51 13.73
C ASP A 64 0.06 -12.40 12.46
N LYS A 65 -0.26 -13.20 11.43
CA LYS A 65 0.40 -13.12 10.12
C LYS A 65 0.20 -11.75 9.46
N ILE A 66 -1.03 -11.24 9.43
CA ILE A 66 -1.33 -9.92 8.85
C ILE A 66 -0.66 -8.82 9.68
N LYS A 67 -0.77 -8.87 11.02
CA LYS A 67 -0.15 -7.89 11.92
C LYS A 67 1.38 -7.87 11.78
N GLY A 68 2.00 -9.04 11.61
CA GLY A 68 3.43 -9.18 11.33
C GLY A 68 3.83 -8.46 10.05
N LYS A 69 3.13 -8.74 8.94
CA LYS A 69 3.37 -8.06 7.65
C LYS A 69 3.16 -6.55 7.71
N ILE A 70 2.16 -6.08 8.45
CA ILE A 70 1.93 -4.63 8.63
C ILE A 70 3.10 -4.01 9.39
N LYS A 71 3.59 -4.65 10.46
CA LYS A 71 4.73 -4.14 11.22
C LYS A 71 6.02 -4.12 10.40
N GLU A 72 6.26 -5.16 9.61
CA GLU A 72 7.38 -5.22 8.68
C GLU A 72 7.30 -4.07 7.66
N PHE A 73 6.14 -3.87 7.03
CA PHE A 73 5.91 -2.74 6.15
C PHE A 73 6.16 -1.38 6.82
N LEU A 74 5.66 -1.19 8.05
CA LEU A 74 5.87 0.07 8.79
C LEU A 74 7.35 0.30 9.13
N ASP A 75 8.08 -0.75 9.47
CA ASP A 75 9.52 -0.66 9.74
C ASP A 75 10.30 -0.35 8.45
N ASP A 76 9.98 -1.04 7.37
CA ASP A 76 10.69 -0.88 6.10
C ASP A 76 10.41 0.46 5.41
N VAL A 77 9.19 1.00 5.56
CA VAL A 77 8.72 2.16 4.80
C VAL A 77 8.63 3.43 5.64
N TYR A 78 8.29 3.32 6.93
CA TYR A 78 8.00 4.47 7.79
C TYR A 78 8.94 4.62 9.00
N SER A 79 9.93 3.74 9.18
CA SER A 79 10.90 3.88 10.25
C SER A 79 11.85 5.07 10.00
N PRO A 80 12.46 5.64 11.06
CA PRO A 80 13.50 6.66 10.92
C PRO A 80 14.73 6.17 10.13
N THR A 81 14.92 4.86 10.04
CA THR A 81 16.03 4.20 9.34
C THR A 81 15.62 3.65 7.96
N SER A 82 14.40 3.92 7.50
CA SER A 82 13.92 3.47 6.20
C SER A 82 14.80 4.03 5.09
N THR A 83 15.21 3.15 4.17
CA THR A 83 15.87 3.56 2.93
C THR A 83 14.87 3.96 1.86
N VAL A 84 13.61 3.50 1.97
CA VAL A 84 12.52 3.73 1.02
C VAL A 84 11.98 5.15 1.13
N LEU A 85 11.59 5.58 2.33
CA LEU A 85 11.14 6.94 2.61
C LEU A 85 11.98 7.56 3.72
N ALA A 86 12.50 8.75 3.50
CA ALA A 86 13.25 9.48 4.51
C ALA A 86 12.74 10.92 4.62
N VAL A 87 12.43 11.35 5.83
CA VAL A 87 12.07 12.74 6.10
C VAL A 87 13.34 13.58 6.15
N GLU A 88 13.40 14.62 5.33
CA GLU A 88 14.51 15.56 5.28
C GLU A 88 14.33 16.72 6.26
N GLU A 89 15.43 17.41 6.60
CA GLU A 89 15.42 18.57 7.50
C GLU A 89 14.58 19.74 6.97
N ASN A 90 14.42 19.83 5.63
CA ASN A 90 13.61 20.85 4.96
C ASN A 90 12.09 20.61 5.04
N GLY A 91 11.65 19.52 5.70
CA GLY A 91 10.23 19.17 5.83
C GLY A 91 9.64 18.39 4.64
N LYS A 92 10.47 17.97 3.68
CA LYS A 92 10.08 17.10 2.57
C LYS A 92 10.36 15.63 2.87
N VAL A 93 9.77 14.76 2.07
CA VAL A 93 10.02 13.32 2.09
C VAL A 93 10.81 12.93 0.84
N ARG A 94 12.04 12.47 1.04
CA ARG A 94 12.84 11.82 0.01
C ARG A 94 12.32 10.41 -0.20
N VAL A 95 12.07 10.06 -1.46
CA VAL A 95 11.69 8.71 -1.88
C VAL A 95 12.86 8.08 -2.64
N ASP A 96 13.21 6.85 -2.31
CA ASP A 96 14.08 6.05 -3.16
C ASP A 96 13.28 5.40 -4.29
N HIS A 97 13.35 6.03 -5.47
CA HIS A 97 12.61 5.60 -6.65
C HIS A 97 13.07 4.25 -7.22
N THR A 98 14.21 3.71 -6.77
CA THR A 98 14.65 2.34 -7.14
C THR A 98 13.90 1.26 -6.37
N GLN A 99 13.18 1.64 -5.30
CA GLN A 99 12.46 0.72 -4.42
C GLN A 99 10.93 0.80 -4.60
N HIS A 100 10.42 1.34 -5.71
CA HIS A 100 8.98 1.38 -5.99
C HIS A 100 8.33 -0.01 -5.99
N ILE A 101 9.02 -1.02 -6.54
CA ILE A 101 8.53 -2.39 -6.57
C ILE A 101 8.24 -2.89 -5.14
N LYS A 102 9.09 -2.54 -4.17
CA LYS A 102 8.89 -2.87 -2.76
C LYS A 102 7.64 -2.22 -2.18
N LEU A 103 7.37 -0.95 -2.52
CA LEU A 103 6.13 -0.27 -2.13
C LEU A 103 4.90 -0.92 -2.77
N LEU A 104 4.96 -1.21 -4.08
CA LEU A 104 3.88 -1.85 -4.82
C LEU A 104 3.54 -3.23 -4.23
N ASP A 105 4.55 -4.06 -3.93
CA ASP A 105 4.35 -5.40 -3.37
C ASP A 105 3.70 -5.33 -1.97
N TYR A 106 4.25 -4.52 -1.05
CA TYR A 106 3.67 -4.36 0.28
C TYR A 106 2.24 -3.84 0.23
N VAL A 107 2.01 -2.73 -0.48
CA VAL A 107 0.68 -2.12 -0.53
C VAL A 107 -0.30 -3.09 -1.18
N THR A 108 0.11 -3.83 -2.21
CA THR A 108 -0.78 -4.80 -2.87
C THR A 108 -1.17 -5.95 -1.95
N GLY A 109 -0.18 -6.64 -1.37
CA GLY A 109 -0.44 -7.79 -0.50
C GLY A 109 -1.25 -7.42 0.76
N LEU A 110 -0.96 -6.28 1.37
CA LEU A 110 -1.71 -5.79 2.53
C LEU A 110 -3.11 -5.32 2.13
N SER A 111 -3.26 -4.61 1.00
CA SER A 111 -4.55 -4.09 0.54
C SER A 111 -5.56 -5.19 0.26
N GLU A 112 -5.15 -6.30 -0.36
CA GLU A 112 -6.04 -7.45 -0.58
C GLU A 112 -6.44 -8.09 0.76
N SER A 113 -5.47 -8.30 1.67
CA SER A 113 -5.75 -8.86 3.01
C SER A 113 -6.76 -8.03 3.81
N ILE A 114 -6.63 -6.69 3.76
CA ILE A 114 -7.57 -5.79 4.45
C ILE A 114 -8.92 -5.73 3.74
N ARG A 115 -8.95 -5.79 2.40
CA ARG A 115 -10.20 -5.86 1.63
C ARG A 115 -10.99 -7.12 1.95
N ASP A 116 -10.34 -8.27 2.06
CA ASP A 116 -10.99 -9.53 2.45
C ASP A 116 -11.70 -9.41 3.80
N ILE A 117 -11.06 -8.75 4.77
CA ILE A 117 -11.66 -8.45 6.08
C ILE A 117 -12.91 -7.57 5.90
N ILE A 118 -12.79 -6.48 5.15
CA ILE A 118 -13.91 -5.54 4.89
C ILE A 118 -15.08 -6.27 4.20
N TYR A 119 -14.81 -7.06 3.16
CA TYR A 119 -15.84 -7.81 2.44
C TYR A 119 -16.50 -8.89 3.31
N GLY A 120 -15.75 -9.50 4.23
CA GLY A 120 -16.30 -10.37 5.27
C GLY A 120 -17.33 -9.65 6.14
N TYR A 121 -17.00 -8.45 6.62
CA TYR A 121 -17.92 -7.65 7.43
C TYR A 121 -19.10 -7.08 6.63
N LEU A 122 -18.92 -6.70 5.37
CA LEU A 122 -20.03 -6.31 4.48
C LEU A 122 -21.02 -7.46 4.27
N SER A 123 -20.50 -8.67 4.05
CA SER A 123 -21.31 -9.88 3.90
C SER A 123 -22.08 -10.20 5.19
N PHE A 124 -21.41 -10.07 6.35
CA PHE A 124 -22.05 -10.19 7.66
C PHE A 124 -23.17 -9.17 7.85
N ALA A 125 -22.91 -7.88 7.58
CA ALA A 125 -23.90 -6.81 7.70
C ALA A 125 -25.13 -7.07 6.81
N LYS A 126 -24.91 -7.55 5.58
CA LYS A 126 -25.98 -7.96 4.67
C LYS A 126 -26.82 -9.10 5.25
N SER A 127 -26.19 -10.13 5.83
CA SER A 127 -26.90 -11.25 6.47
C SER A 127 -27.74 -10.84 7.69
N LYS A 128 -27.38 -9.71 8.32
CA LYS A 128 -28.07 -9.16 9.50
C LYS A 128 -29.06 -8.04 9.17
N ASN A 129 -29.26 -7.70 7.89
CA ASN A 129 -30.04 -6.53 7.45
C ASN A 129 -29.52 -5.19 8.04
N GLU A 130 -28.21 -5.11 8.30
CA GLU A 130 -27.53 -3.91 8.80
C GLU A 130 -26.67 -3.24 7.72
N SER A 131 -26.77 -3.70 6.47
CA SER A 131 -26.01 -3.13 5.36
C SER A 131 -26.51 -1.73 4.99
N GLU A 132 -25.58 -0.79 4.86
CA GLU A 132 -25.83 0.52 4.25
C GLU A 132 -25.20 0.54 2.84
N SER A 133 -26.02 0.84 1.82
CA SER A 133 -25.57 0.83 0.42
C SER A 133 -24.38 1.76 0.19
N ILE A 134 -24.40 2.95 0.80
CA ILE A 134 -23.32 3.94 0.67
C ILE A 134 -21.94 3.38 1.05
N ILE A 135 -21.86 2.52 2.07
CA ILE A 135 -20.58 1.90 2.50
C ILE A 135 -20.17 0.80 1.53
N THR A 136 -21.13 -0.01 1.08
CA THR A 136 -20.86 -1.08 0.11
C THR A 136 -20.36 -0.49 -1.22
N ASP A 137 -21.03 0.56 -1.70
CA ASP A 137 -20.70 1.25 -2.94
C ASP A 137 -19.35 1.95 -2.83
N LEU A 138 -19.07 2.62 -1.71
CA LEU A 138 -17.79 3.28 -1.45
C LEU A 138 -16.63 2.30 -1.52
N VAL A 139 -16.72 1.15 -0.82
CA VAL A 139 -15.67 0.12 -0.83
C VAL A 139 -15.47 -0.44 -2.24
N SER A 140 -16.56 -0.72 -2.98
CA SER A 140 -16.47 -1.27 -4.33
C SER A 140 -15.87 -0.29 -5.34
N LEU A 141 -16.26 0.99 -5.27
CA LEU A 141 -15.71 2.03 -6.14
C LEU A 141 -14.24 2.30 -5.83
N ASP A 142 -13.88 2.32 -4.54
CA ASP A 142 -12.50 2.46 -4.11
C ASP A 142 -11.63 1.30 -4.59
N ASP A 143 -12.11 0.05 -4.52
CA ASP A 143 -11.39 -1.10 -5.04
C ASP A 143 -11.08 -0.96 -6.54
N ARG A 144 -12.05 -0.50 -7.34
CA ARG A 144 -11.82 -0.24 -8.77
C ARG A 144 -10.78 0.85 -8.98
N LEU A 145 -10.90 1.97 -8.27
CA LEU A 145 -9.96 3.08 -8.36
C LEU A 145 -8.54 2.63 -7.98
N TYR A 146 -8.40 1.89 -6.87
CA TYR A 146 -7.15 1.32 -6.42
C TYR A 146 -6.51 0.42 -7.48
N ARG A 147 -7.28 -0.50 -8.07
CA ARG A 147 -6.79 -1.39 -9.15
C ARG A 147 -6.32 -0.59 -10.36
N THR A 148 -7.01 0.50 -10.72
CA THR A 148 -6.57 1.41 -11.79
C THR A 148 -5.26 2.11 -11.44
N ILE A 149 -5.15 2.68 -10.23
CA ILE A 149 -3.92 3.35 -9.76
C ILE A 149 -2.74 2.37 -9.78
N LEU A 150 -2.93 1.16 -9.24
CA LEU A 150 -1.89 0.15 -9.19
C LEU A 150 -1.41 -0.24 -10.59
N ALA A 151 -2.35 -0.49 -11.52
CA ALA A 151 -2.02 -0.82 -12.90
C ALA A 151 -1.28 0.32 -13.61
N MET A 152 -1.69 1.57 -13.40
CA MET A 152 -1.00 2.73 -13.99
C MET A 152 0.42 2.91 -13.45
N LEU A 153 0.62 2.73 -12.15
CA LEU A 153 1.94 2.84 -11.53
C LEU A 153 2.86 1.70 -11.99
N ALA A 154 2.37 0.46 -11.99
CA ALA A 154 3.13 -0.70 -12.46
C ALA A 154 3.50 -0.57 -13.94
N LEU A 155 2.58 -0.11 -14.79
CA LEU A 155 2.87 0.12 -16.20
C LEU A 155 3.93 1.22 -16.40
N LYS A 156 3.82 2.33 -15.66
CA LYS A 156 4.81 3.41 -15.70
C LYS A 156 6.20 2.92 -15.30
N ASP A 157 6.31 2.14 -14.21
CA ASP A 157 7.58 1.60 -13.75
C ASP A 157 8.14 0.60 -14.80
N TYR A 158 7.30 -0.27 -15.36
CA TYR A 158 7.70 -1.17 -16.46
C TYR A 158 8.22 -0.43 -17.68
N GLU A 159 7.52 0.62 -18.13
CA GLU A 159 7.94 1.44 -19.29
C GLU A 159 9.30 2.11 -19.05
N ALA A 160 9.54 2.59 -17.81
CA ALA A 160 10.82 3.17 -17.43
C ALA A 160 11.96 2.15 -17.46
N SER A 161 11.79 1.00 -16.78
CA SER A 161 12.78 -0.09 -16.74
C SER A 161 13.06 -0.65 -18.14
N PHE A 162 12.01 -0.81 -18.95
CA PHE A 162 12.16 -1.28 -20.33
C PHE A 162 12.92 -0.26 -21.20
N GLY A 163 12.63 1.04 -21.05
CA GLY A 163 13.38 2.11 -21.72
C GLY A 163 14.86 2.12 -21.35
N GLU A 164 15.18 1.93 -20.06
CA GLU A 164 16.56 1.84 -19.58
C GLU A 164 17.28 0.59 -20.11
N PHE A 165 16.59 -0.55 -20.13
CA PHE A 165 17.09 -1.77 -20.73
C PHE A 165 17.42 -1.59 -22.21
N GLN A 166 16.50 -1.00 -22.98
CA GLN A 166 16.71 -0.74 -24.41
C GLN A 166 17.90 0.19 -24.66
N LYS A 167 18.03 1.25 -23.87
CA LYS A 167 19.16 2.18 -23.95
C LYS A 167 20.47 1.45 -23.68
N THR A 168 20.54 0.68 -22.59
CA THR A 168 21.73 -0.08 -22.21
C THR A 168 22.14 -1.08 -23.28
N MET A 169 21.16 -1.82 -23.83
CA MET A 169 21.40 -2.78 -24.92
C MET A 169 21.83 -2.09 -26.21
N SER A 170 21.34 -0.88 -26.50
CA SER A 170 21.79 -0.10 -27.66
C SER A 170 23.26 0.32 -27.51
N GLU A 171 23.63 0.83 -26.33
CA GLU A 171 24.99 1.26 -26.00
C GLU A 171 26.00 0.11 -26.06
N THR A 172 25.58 -1.11 -25.72
CA THR A 172 26.40 -2.33 -25.78
C THR A 172 26.29 -3.07 -27.12
N LYS A 173 25.67 -2.46 -28.14
CA LYS A 173 25.45 -3.07 -29.47
C LYS A 173 24.73 -4.42 -29.42
N GLY A 174 23.79 -4.57 -28.50
CA GLY A 174 22.99 -5.77 -28.30
C GLY A 174 23.66 -6.85 -27.46
N GLN A 175 24.81 -6.57 -26.83
CA GLN A 175 25.45 -7.52 -25.92
C GLN A 175 24.97 -7.33 -24.48
N PRO A 176 24.60 -8.40 -23.76
CA PRO A 176 24.26 -8.30 -22.35
C PRO A 176 25.42 -7.69 -21.53
N SER A 177 25.11 -6.70 -20.72
CA SER A 177 26.00 -6.10 -19.74
C SER A 177 25.55 -6.42 -18.31
N PRO A 178 26.41 -6.23 -17.29
CA PRO A 178 26.00 -6.30 -15.90
C PRO A 178 24.77 -5.43 -15.60
N GLN A 179 24.70 -4.23 -16.20
CA GLN A 179 23.59 -3.30 -16.06
C GLN A 179 22.30 -3.84 -16.69
N SER A 180 22.34 -4.37 -17.92
CA SER A 180 21.13 -4.94 -18.54
C SER A 180 20.63 -6.18 -17.79
N ASN A 181 21.54 -6.98 -17.23
CA ASN A 181 21.17 -8.15 -16.41
C ASN A 181 20.54 -7.73 -15.07
N PHE A 182 21.02 -6.65 -14.46
CA PHE A 182 20.45 -6.11 -13.23
C PHE A 182 19.00 -5.66 -13.44
N ILE A 183 18.72 -4.91 -14.51
CA ILE A 183 17.37 -4.45 -14.86
C ILE A 183 16.43 -5.64 -15.07
N VAL A 184 16.86 -6.66 -15.82
CA VAL A 184 16.05 -7.87 -16.08
C VAL A 184 15.77 -8.69 -14.81
N GLN A 185 16.66 -8.67 -13.82
CA GLN A 185 16.49 -9.50 -12.62
C GLN A 185 15.74 -8.79 -11.49
N ASN A 186 15.75 -7.46 -11.47
CA ASN A 186 15.25 -6.69 -10.32
C ASN A 186 14.14 -5.70 -10.69
N GLU A 187 13.94 -5.39 -11.98
CA GLU A 187 13.04 -4.31 -12.42
C GLU A 187 12.03 -4.73 -13.51
N LEU A 188 12.21 -5.90 -14.14
CA LEU A 188 11.33 -6.51 -15.15
C LEU A 188 10.93 -7.94 -14.76
#